data_AF-A0A5S4YNT4-F1
#
_entry.id   AF-A0A5S4YNT4-F1
#
_cell.length_a   1.000
_cell.length_b   1.000
_cell.length_c   1.000
_cell.angle_alpha   90.00
_cell.angle_beta   90.00
_cell.angle_gamma   90.00
#
_symmetry.space_group_name_H-M   'P 1'
#
loop_
_entity.id
_entity.type
_entity.pdbx_description
1 polymer ?
#
loop_
_entity_poly.entity_id
_entity_poly.type
_entity_poly.pdbx_seq_one_letter_code
_entity_poly.pdbx_strand_id
1 'polypeptide(L)'
;MTVIGLSGFAQSGKTTAALYLEKKYGVRRKHIAEPLRAMLAVLLKANGMKSDEITRYLEGDLKEQIIPCLGVTSRYAQITIGTEWGRELISQDLWANTWARGIHDGESVMNDSVRFPNEAEAIRQLGGVVIMIKRPGTKPAKFKWGKIGGFLYDKFGLMWGVHDSERSDRIKADFVIHNDASVEQLYADLDDAMAAHFKKVQQTSFDGSPKAAGAAVGLALASVVGL
;
A
#
# COMPACT_ATOMS: atom_id res chain seq x y z
N MET A 1 6.45 7.38 -14.33
CA MET A 1 5.45 6.64 -13.55
C MET A 1 6.16 6.10 -12.32
N THR A 2 5.63 6.33 -11.11
CA THR A 2 6.21 5.81 -9.86
C THR A 2 5.13 5.12 -9.07
N VAL A 3 5.30 3.84 -8.76
CA VAL A 3 4.33 3.03 -8.01
C VAL A 3 4.95 2.59 -6.70
N ILE A 4 4.30 2.92 -5.58
CA ILE A 4 4.82 2.62 -4.24
C ILE A 4 3.82 1.80 -3.42
N GLY A 5 4.31 0.80 -2.71
CA GLY A 5 3.60 0.13 -1.63
C GLY A 5 4.20 0.47 -0.29
N LEU A 6 3.38 0.90 0.67
CA LEU A 6 3.81 0.95 2.08
C LEU A 6 3.17 -0.19 2.87
N SER A 7 4.00 -0.82 3.70
CA SER A 7 3.57 -1.83 4.66
C SER A 7 4.15 -1.58 6.05
N GLY A 8 3.59 -2.23 7.06
CA GLY A 8 3.94 -2.05 8.47
C GLY A 8 2.73 -2.08 9.38
N PHE A 9 2.96 -2.25 10.69
CA PHE A 9 1.88 -2.31 11.68
C PHE A 9 1.20 -0.95 11.90
N ALA A 10 0.02 -0.97 12.50
CA ALA A 10 -0.62 0.25 12.98
C ALA A 10 0.37 1.05 13.85
N GLN A 11 0.33 2.38 13.74
CA GLN A 11 1.21 3.30 14.47
C GLN A 11 2.71 3.21 14.14
N SER A 12 3.11 2.47 13.10
CA SER A 12 4.52 2.40 12.68
C SER A 12 5.04 3.64 11.96
N GLY A 13 4.17 4.63 11.65
CA GLY A 13 4.55 5.84 10.91
C GLY A 13 4.22 5.81 9.43
N LYS A 14 3.51 4.77 8.94
CA LYS A 14 3.11 4.68 7.52
C LYS A 14 2.37 5.89 6.98
N THR A 15 1.42 6.43 7.74
CA THR A 15 0.67 7.62 7.31
C THR A 15 1.59 8.84 7.18
N THR A 16 2.53 9.01 8.10
CA THR A 16 3.55 10.06 8.04
C THR A 16 4.43 9.91 6.80
N ALA A 17 4.92 8.71 6.52
CA ALA A 17 5.69 8.41 5.31
C ALA A 17 4.88 8.63 4.03
N ALA A 18 3.61 8.22 4.01
CA ALA A 18 2.72 8.39 2.86
C ALA A 18 2.54 9.88 2.53
N LEU A 19 2.28 10.71 3.53
CA LEU A 19 2.13 12.16 3.35
C LEU A 19 3.42 12.82 2.84
N TYR A 20 4.57 12.37 3.34
CA TYR A 20 5.86 12.86 2.88
C TYR A 20 6.12 12.50 1.41
N LEU A 21 5.93 11.22 1.04
CA LEU A 21 6.11 10.75 -0.33
C LEU A 21 5.16 11.45 -1.30
N GLU A 22 3.89 11.64 -0.92
CA GLU A 22 2.90 12.38 -1.71
C GLU A 22 3.36 13.82 -1.95
N LYS A 23 3.81 14.51 -0.90
CA LYS A 23 4.27 15.91 -0.98
C LYS A 23 5.54 16.08 -1.82
N LYS A 24 6.54 15.20 -1.64
CA LYS A 24 7.86 15.34 -2.26
C LYS A 24 7.95 14.75 -3.65
N TYR A 25 7.36 13.58 -3.87
CA TYR A 25 7.48 12.82 -5.11
C TYR A 25 6.22 12.85 -5.98
N GLY A 26 5.15 13.53 -5.54
CA GLY A 26 3.90 13.64 -6.29
C GLY A 26 3.17 12.31 -6.49
N VAL A 27 3.44 11.31 -5.63
CA VAL A 27 2.77 10.00 -5.66
C VAL A 27 1.42 10.10 -4.95
N ARG A 28 0.33 10.03 -5.70
CA ARG A 28 -1.02 10.13 -5.14
C ARG A 28 -1.37 8.87 -4.36
N ARG A 29 -2.03 9.02 -3.22
CA ARG A 29 -2.61 7.88 -2.52
C ARG A 29 -3.79 7.31 -3.32
N LYS A 30 -3.70 6.03 -3.65
CA LYS A 30 -4.76 5.23 -4.27
C LYS A 30 -4.81 3.91 -3.53
N HIS A 31 -5.82 3.72 -2.69
CA HIS A 31 -5.89 2.54 -1.83
C HIS A 31 -6.51 1.36 -2.56
N ILE A 32 -5.94 0.16 -2.35
CA ILE A 32 -6.49 -1.09 -2.89
C ILE A 32 -7.92 -1.42 -2.40
N ALA A 33 -8.32 -0.80 -1.28
CA ALA A 33 -9.66 -0.94 -0.71
C ALA A 33 -10.67 0.09 -1.26
N GLU A 34 -10.30 0.96 -2.20
CA GLU A 34 -11.27 1.90 -2.81
C GLU A 34 -12.45 1.18 -3.49
N PRO A 35 -12.26 0.10 -4.28
CA PRO A 35 -13.37 -0.56 -4.96
C PRO A 35 -14.40 -1.16 -3.99
N LEU A 36 -13.97 -1.82 -2.90
CA LEU A 36 -14.91 -2.36 -1.92
C LEU A 36 -15.64 -1.25 -1.15
N ARG A 37 -14.97 -0.12 -0.89
CA ARG A 37 -15.62 1.06 -0.27
C ARG A 37 -16.65 1.65 -1.22
N ALA A 38 -16.36 1.72 -2.52
CA ALA A 38 -17.32 2.18 -3.52
C ALA A 38 -18.57 1.28 -3.58
N MET A 39 -18.39 -0.05 -3.54
CA MET A 39 -19.53 -0.99 -3.46
C MET A 39 -20.40 -0.73 -2.22
N LEU A 40 -19.77 -0.61 -1.04
CA LEU A 40 -20.50 -0.32 0.20
C LEU A 40 -21.15 1.06 0.17
N ALA A 41 -20.51 2.07 -0.41
CA ALA A 41 -21.07 3.41 -0.58
C ALA A 41 -22.37 3.40 -1.39
N VAL A 42 -22.43 2.62 -2.47
CA VAL A 42 -23.63 2.46 -3.29
C VAL A 42 -24.78 1.86 -2.46
N LEU A 43 -24.50 0.82 -1.69
CA LEU A 43 -25.49 0.21 -0.80
C LEU A 43 -26.00 1.19 0.27
N LEU A 44 -25.10 1.94 0.92
CA LEU A 44 -25.48 2.92 1.95
C LEU A 44 -26.30 4.06 1.38
N LYS A 45 -25.93 4.54 0.18
CA LYS A 45 -26.68 5.56 -0.54
C LYS A 45 -28.09 5.07 -0.91
N ALA A 46 -28.23 3.81 -1.34
CA ALA A 46 -29.53 3.21 -1.62
C ALA A 46 -30.43 3.10 -0.38
N ASN A 47 -29.84 3.06 0.82
CA ASN A 47 -30.55 3.13 2.11
C ASN A 47 -30.84 4.58 2.58
N GLY A 48 -30.64 5.58 1.72
CA GLY A 48 -30.95 6.98 2.02
C GLY A 48 -29.87 7.73 2.81
N MET A 49 -28.67 7.16 2.99
CA MET A 49 -27.56 7.82 3.68
C MET A 49 -26.94 8.93 2.81
N LYS A 50 -26.60 10.06 3.43
CA LYS A 50 -25.95 11.19 2.75
C LYS A 50 -24.45 10.94 2.51
N SER A 51 -23.89 11.55 1.47
CA SER A 51 -22.50 11.33 1.07
C SER A 51 -21.47 11.65 2.16
N ASP A 52 -21.68 12.72 2.93
CA ASP A 52 -20.81 13.12 4.04
C ASP A 52 -20.80 12.09 5.17
N GLU A 53 -21.98 11.56 5.51
CA GLU A 53 -22.12 10.48 6.49
C GLU A 53 -21.48 9.17 5.99
N ILE A 54 -21.67 8.81 4.71
CA ILE A 54 -21.02 7.65 4.09
C ILE A 54 -19.50 7.77 4.21
N THR A 55 -18.91 8.92 3.89
CA THR A 55 -17.46 9.13 4.02
C THR A 55 -16.99 8.94 5.46
N ARG A 56 -17.73 9.42 6.45
CA ARG A 56 -17.39 9.22 7.88
C ARG A 56 -17.42 7.74 8.27
N TYR A 57 -18.38 6.96 7.77
CA TYR A 57 -18.41 5.51 8.01
C TYR A 57 -17.29 4.78 7.27
N LEU A 58 -16.98 5.11 6.02
CA LEU A 58 -16.01 4.34 5.23
C LEU A 58 -14.56 4.66 5.62
N GLU A 59 -14.27 5.94 5.89
CA GLU A 59 -12.91 6.47 5.99
C GLU A 59 -12.66 7.30 7.25
N GLY A 60 -13.72 7.81 7.89
CA GLY A 60 -13.61 8.71 9.03
C GLY A 60 -13.77 8.06 10.40
N ASP A 61 -14.38 8.83 11.30
CA ASP A 61 -14.51 8.56 12.73
C ASP A 61 -15.60 7.54 13.08
N LEU A 62 -16.53 7.24 12.16
CA LEU A 62 -17.64 6.31 12.38
C LEU A 62 -17.30 4.86 11.98
N LYS A 63 -16.06 4.56 11.61
CA LYS A 63 -15.66 3.22 11.10
C LYS A 63 -15.94 2.08 12.06
N GLU A 64 -15.80 2.31 13.36
CA GLU A 64 -16.05 1.30 14.39
C GLU A 64 -17.48 1.38 14.95
N GLN A 65 -18.32 2.30 14.45
CA GLN A 65 -19.72 2.43 14.84
C GLN A 65 -20.61 1.53 13.99
N ILE A 66 -21.73 1.11 14.60
CA ILE A 66 -22.77 0.35 13.91
C ILE A 66 -23.40 1.23 12.84
N ILE A 67 -23.51 0.72 11.62
CA ILE A 67 -24.30 1.31 10.55
C ILE A 67 -25.77 0.93 10.81
N PRO A 68 -26.68 1.88 11.10
CA PRO A 68 -28.04 1.57 11.54
C PRO A 68 -28.83 0.67 10.58
N CYS A 69 -28.69 0.88 9.26
CA CYS A 69 -29.42 0.09 8.27
C CYS A 69 -28.84 -1.32 8.02
N LEU A 70 -27.62 -1.62 8.49
CA LEU A 70 -26.97 -2.92 8.30
C LEU A 70 -26.85 -3.74 9.59
N GLY A 71 -27.01 -3.12 10.77
CA GLY A 71 -26.89 -3.81 12.07
C GLY A 71 -25.47 -4.25 12.42
N VAL A 72 -24.46 -3.89 11.60
CA VAL A 72 -23.04 -4.23 11.80
C VAL A 72 -22.17 -2.97 11.69
N THR A 73 -20.92 -3.04 12.17
CA THR A 73 -20.01 -1.90 12.02
C THR A 73 -19.50 -1.76 10.59
N SER A 74 -19.16 -0.52 10.19
CA SER A 74 -18.53 -0.28 8.89
C SER A 74 -17.24 -1.07 8.72
N ARG A 75 -16.45 -1.17 9.80
CA ARG A 75 -15.23 -2.00 9.83
C ARG A 75 -15.53 -3.45 9.49
N TYR A 76 -16.56 -4.03 10.10
CA TYR A 76 -16.93 -5.42 9.88
C TYR A 76 -17.33 -5.62 8.42
N ALA A 77 -18.25 -4.78 7.90
CA ALA A 77 -18.70 -4.85 6.51
C ALA A 77 -17.55 -4.73 5.49
N GLN A 78 -16.62 -3.80 5.68
CA GLN A 78 -15.45 -3.64 4.79
C GLN A 78 -14.52 -4.86 4.82
N ILE A 79 -14.35 -5.49 6.00
CA ILE A 79 -13.53 -6.70 6.12
C ILE A 79 -14.20 -7.86 5.39
N THR A 80 -15.47 -8.16 5.68
CA THR A 80 -16.16 -9.33 5.11
C THR A 80 -16.32 -9.23 3.60
N ILE A 81 -16.64 -8.04 3.07
CA ILE A 81 -16.63 -7.81 1.61
C ILE A 81 -15.22 -8.01 1.05
N GLY A 82 -14.20 -7.49 1.73
CA GLY A 82 -12.81 -7.57 1.28
C GLY A 82 -12.20 -8.98 1.34
N THR A 83 -12.60 -9.81 2.28
CA THR A 83 -12.02 -11.15 2.50
C THR A 83 -12.95 -12.26 2.02
N GLU A 84 -14.07 -12.47 2.72
CA GLU A 84 -14.96 -13.61 2.46
C GLU A 84 -15.56 -13.51 1.06
N TRP A 85 -16.25 -12.41 0.75
CA TRP A 85 -16.82 -12.25 -0.59
C TRP A 85 -15.72 -12.06 -1.65
N GLY A 86 -14.84 -11.08 -1.48
CA GLY A 86 -13.88 -10.71 -2.52
C GLY A 86 -12.78 -11.75 -2.76
N ARG A 87 -12.06 -12.18 -1.71
CA ARG A 87 -10.90 -13.05 -1.86
C ARG A 87 -11.25 -14.53 -1.89
N GLU A 88 -12.16 -14.97 -1.02
CA GLU A 88 -12.49 -16.39 -0.87
C GLU A 88 -13.48 -16.85 -1.94
N LEU A 89 -14.54 -16.07 -2.22
CA LEU A 89 -15.57 -16.46 -3.20
C LEU A 89 -15.28 -16.03 -4.64
N ILE A 90 -14.64 -14.88 -4.86
CA ILE A 90 -14.38 -14.38 -6.22
C ILE A 90 -12.96 -14.70 -6.68
N SER A 91 -11.93 -14.12 -6.04
CA SER A 91 -10.53 -14.39 -6.37
C SER A 91 -9.59 -13.76 -5.34
N GLN A 92 -8.55 -14.49 -4.92
CA GLN A 92 -7.52 -13.97 -4.02
C GLN A 92 -6.86 -12.68 -4.54
N ASP A 93 -6.78 -12.53 -5.87
CA ASP A 93 -6.15 -11.41 -6.58
C ASP A 93 -7.13 -10.32 -7.01
N LEU A 94 -8.43 -10.44 -6.69
CA LEU A 94 -9.48 -9.51 -7.14
C LEU A 94 -9.09 -8.04 -6.92
N TRP A 95 -8.70 -7.70 -5.70
CA TRP A 95 -8.42 -6.31 -5.32
C TRP A 95 -7.08 -5.83 -5.89
N ALA A 96 -6.05 -6.68 -5.90
CA ALA A 96 -4.74 -6.36 -6.45
C ALA A 96 -4.82 -6.10 -7.96
N ASN A 97 -5.52 -6.98 -8.69
CA ASN A 97 -5.74 -6.84 -10.12
C ASN A 97 -6.63 -5.63 -10.45
N THR A 98 -7.70 -5.40 -9.68
CA THR A 98 -8.58 -4.23 -9.88
C THR A 98 -7.81 -2.94 -9.66
N TRP A 99 -7.00 -2.86 -8.60
CA TRP A 99 -6.17 -1.70 -8.32
C TRP A 99 -5.13 -1.46 -9.42
N ALA A 100 -4.40 -2.50 -9.83
CA ALA A 100 -3.38 -2.40 -10.87
C ALA A 100 -3.96 -1.95 -12.22
N ARG A 101 -5.08 -2.54 -12.65
CA ARG A 101 -5.78 -2.16 -13.89
C ARG A 101 -6.34 -0.74 -13.86
N GLY A 102 -6.63 -0.23 -12.67
CA GLY A 102 -7.15 1.12 -12.49
C GLY A 102 -6.08 2.20 -12.61
N ILE A 103 -4.79 1.87 -12.68
CA ILE A 103 -3.71 2.84 -12.79
C ILE A 103 -3.51 3.20 -14.26
N HIS A 104 -3.62 4.48 -14.58
CA HIS A 104 -3.46 4.99 -15.94
C HIS A 104 -2.00 5.33 -16.26
N ASP A 105 -1.66 5.34 -17.55
CA ASP A 105 -0.32 5.68 -18.02
C ASP A 105 0.11 7.06 -17.52
N GLY A 106 1.34 7.14 -17.01
CA GLY A 106 1.91 8.37 -16.46
C GLY A 106 1.49 8.70 -15.03
N GLU A 107 0.56 7.97 -14.40
CA GLU A 107 0.20 8.19 -13.01
C GLU A 107 1.30 7.75 -12.04
N SER A 108 1.64 8.60 -11.08
CA SER A 108 2.44 8.21 -9.92
C SER A 108 1.51 7.97 -8.74
N VAL A 109 1.45 6.73 -8.25
CA VAL A 109 0.47 6.30 -7.23
C VAL A 109 1.08 5.48 -6.13
N MET A 110 0.39 5.41 -5.00
CA MET A 110 0.81 4.67 -3.83
C MET A 110 -0.35 3.93 -3.16
N ASN A 111 -0.17 2.65 -2.86
CA ASN A 111 -0.98 1.92 -1.88
C ASN A 111 -0.25 1.94 -0.54
N ASP A 112 -0.72 2.74 0.42
CA ASP A 112 -0.08 2.89 1.74
C ASP A 112 -0.45 1.79 2.75
N SER A 113 -1.20 0.78 2.28
CA SER A 113 -1.85 -0.22 3.12
C SER A 113 -1.66 -1.63 2.58
N VAL A 114 -0.45 -1.93 2.06
CA VAL A 114 -0.08 -3.27 1.58
C VAL A 114 -0.10 -4.25 2.75
N ARG A 115 -0.99 -5.24 2.64
CA ARG A 115 -1.30 -6.23 3.69
C ARG A 115 -1.12 -7.66 3.20
N PHE A 116 -1.12 -7.90 1.90
CA PHE A 116 -1.03 -9.25 1.33
C PHE A 116 0.10 -9.37 0.30
N PRO A 117 0.74 -10.55 0.17
CA PRO A 117 1.85 -10.75 -0.77
C PRO A 117 1.49 -10.46 -2.24
N ASN A 118 0.27 -10.76 -2.66
CA ASN A 118 -0.17 -10.50 -4.02
C ASN A 118 -0.36 -9.01 -4.33
N GLU A 119 -0.63 -8.18 -3.32
CA GLU A 119 -0.66 -6.72 -3.48
C GLU A 119 0.75 -6.17 -3.70
N ALA A 120 1.72 -6.69 -2.94
CA ALA A 120 3.14 -6.37 -3.12
C ALA A 120 3.62 -6.80 -4.52
N GLU A 121 3.18 -7.95 -5.01
CA GLU A 121 3.51 -8.43 -6.34
C GLU A 121 2.88 -7.56 -7.45
N ALA A 122 1.60 -7.18 -7.32
CA ALA A 122 0.96 -6.27 -8.26
C ALA A 122 1.70 -4.92 -8.37
N ILE A 123 2.23 -4.39 -7.26
CA ILE A 123 3.09 -3.20 -7.27
C ILE A 123 4.37 -3.44 -8.06
N ARG A 124 5.04 -4.57 -7.86
CA ARG A 124 6.29 -4.90 -8.58
C ARG A 124 6.08 -5.10 -10.08
N GLN A 125 4.97 -5.73 -10.46
CA GLN A 125 4.62 -5.93 -11.87
C GLN A 125 4.42 -4.60 -12.62
N LEU A 126 4.07 -3.53 -11.90
CA LEU A 126 4.00 -2.17 -12.44
C LEU A 126 5.35 -1.42 -12.38
N GLY A 127 6.46 -2.14 -12.15
CA GLY A 127 7.79 -1.56 -11.98
C GLY A 127 7.97 -0.79 -10.67
N GLY A 128 7.06 -0.97 -9.71
CA GLY A 128 7.06 -0.28 -8.43
C GLY A 128 7.95 -0.90 -7.35
N VAL A 129 7.81 -0.36 -6.15
CA VAL A 129 8.62 -0.74 -4.97
C VAL A 129 7.74 -0.90 -3.72
N VAL A 130 8.06 -1.87 -2.88
CA VAL A 130 7.41 -2.05 -1.57
C VAL A 130 8.36 -1.69 -0.44
N ILE A 131 7.96 -0.71 0.38
CA ILE A 131 8.71 -0.21 1.54
C ILE A 131 7.99 -0.64 2.82
N MET A 132 8.70 -1.36 3.69
CA MET A 132 8.20 -1.78 5.01
C MET A 132 8.69 -0.82 6.09
N ILE A 133 7.76 -0.22 6.82
CA ILE A 133 8.07 0.69 7.93
C ILE A 133 7.85 -0.05 9.26
N LYS A 134 8.95 -0.29 9.98
CA LYS A 134 8.96 -0.94 11.29
C LYS A 134 9.23 0.09 12.37
N ARG A 135 8.46 0.08 13.46
CA ARG A 135 8.69 0.91 14.64
C ARG A 135 8.76 0.02 15.88
N PRO A 136 9.78 0.17 16.75
CA PRO A 136 9.83 -0.53 18.02
C PRO A 136 8.53 -0.35 18.82
N GLY A 137 8.06 -1.42 19.47
CA GLY A 137 6.84 -1.40 20.27
C GLY A 137 5.52 -1.45 19.49
N THR A 138 5.55 -1.49 18.15
CA THR A 138 4.33 -1.75 17.35
C THR A 138 4.06 -3.24 17.22
N LYS A 139 2.78 -3.62 17.26
CA LYS A 139 2.32 -5.01 17.19
C LYS A 139 1.10 -5.16 16.28
N PRO A 140 0.76 -6.40 15.85
CA PRO A 140 -0.47 -6.64 15.10
C PRO A 140 -1.68 -6.08 15.84
N ALA A 141 -2.54 -5.34 15.12
CA ALA A 141 -3.69 -4.69 15.74
C ALA A 141 -4.86 -5.64 16.00
N LYS A 142 -4.89 -6.82 15.33
CA LYS A 142 -6.02 -7.76 15.37
C LYS A 142 -5.58 -9.22 15.44
N PHE A 143 -6.25 -9.96 16.31
CA PHE A 143 -6.08 -11.40 16.50
C PHE A 143 -7.44 -12.12 16.32
N LYS A 144 -7.49 -13.20 15.53
CA LYS A 144 -8.64 -14.10 15.30
C LYS A 144 -9.25 -14.66 16.59
N TRP A 145 -8.52 -14.66 17.71
CA TRP A 145 -8.97 -15.13 19.05
C TRP A 145 -8.83 -14.09 20.16
N GLY A 146 -8.82 -12.79 19.84
CA GLY A 146 -8.78 -11.71 20.81
C GLY A 146 -7.58 -11.81 21.78
N LYS A 147 -7.86 -11.85 23.10
CA LYS A 147 -6.84 -11.81 24.16
C LYS A 147 -5.84 -12.98 24.14
N ILE A 148 -6.25 -14.16 23.66
CA ILE A 148 -5.38 -15.36 23.64
C ILE A 148 -4.29 -15.23 22.56
N GLY A 149 -4.66 -14.76 21.37
CA GLY A 149 -3.69 -14.48 20.31
C GLY A 149 -2.73 -13.34 20.70
N GLY A 150 -3.27 -12.28 21.33
CA GLY A 150 -2.45 -11.19 21.88
C GLY A 150 -1.45 -11.67 22.93
N PHE A 151 -1.87 -12.54 23.86
CA PHE A 151 -1.01 -13.11 24.90
C PHE A 151 0.14 -13.96 24.34
N LEU A 152 -0.12 -14.78 23.32
CA LEU A 152 0.92 -15.61 22.69
C LEU A 152 1.94 -14.78 21.91
N TYR A 153 1.49 -13.71 21.25
CA TYR A 153 2.40 -12.76 20.60
C TYR A 153 3.25 -12.02 21.64
N ASP A 154 2.63 -11.45 22.67
CA ASP A 154 3.35 -10.67 23.69
C ASP A 154 4.37 -11.53 24.47
N LYS A 155 4.11 -12.84 24.66
CA LYS A 155 4.97 -13.74 25.45
C LYS A 155 6.04 -14.49 24.62
N PHE A 156 5.78 -14.75 23.34
CA PHE A 156 6.64 -15.62 22.51
C PHE A 156 6.97 -15.06 21.11
N GLY A 157 6.45 -13.89 20.73
CA GLY A 157 6.58 -13.34 19.38
C GLY A 157 5.84 -14.17 18.31
N LEU A 158 4.95 -15.07 18.71
CA LEU A 158 4.32 -16.05 17.83
C LEU A 158 3.16 -15.38 17.07
N MET A 159 3.26 -15.30 15.73
CA MET A 159 2.25 -14.71 14.83
C MET A 159 0.98 -15.59 14.65
N TRP A 160 0.73 -16.51 15.58
CA TRP A 160 -0.39 -17.43 15.55
C TRP A 160 -1.69 -16.72 15.94
N GLY A 161 -2.74 -16.92 15.15
CA GLY A 161 -4.02 -16.23 15.34
C GLY A 161 -4.01 -14.74 14.97
N VAL A 162 -2.95 -14.18 14.38
CA VAL A 162 -2.99 -12.83 13.80
C VAL A 162 -3.86 -12.86 12.54
N HIS A 163 -4.76 -11.88 12.38
CA HIS A 163 -5.58 -11.78 11.17
C HIS A 163 -4.67 -11.68 9.92
N ASP A 164 -4.99 -12.34 8.80
CA ASP A 164 -4.06 -12.43 7.66
C ASP A 164 -3.66 -11.05 7.12
N SER A 165 -4.55 -10.06 7.26
CA SER A 165 -4.29 -8.67 6.91
C SER A 165 -3.36 -7.90 7.86
N GLU A 166 -2.92 -8.51 8.96
CA GLU A 166 -1.94 -8.00 9.92
C GLU A 166 -0.63 -8.83 9.89
N ARG A 167 -0.52 -9.82 8.97
CA ARG A 167 0.68 -10.67 8.77
C ARG A 167 1.72 -9.98 7.88
N SER A 168 2.23 -8.85 8.36
CA SER A 168 3.29 -8.10 7.64
C SER A 168 4.57 -8.93 7.44
N ASP A 169 4.78 -9.97 8.25
CA ASP A 169 5.84 -10.96 8.13
C ASP A 169 5.82 -11.73 6.80
N ARG A 170 4.65 -11.86 6.16
CA ARG A 170 4.51 -12.53 4.86
C ARG A 170 4.85 -11.63 3.68
N ILE A 171 5.03 -10.33 3.91
CA ILE A 171 5.29 -9.36 2.85
C ILE A 171 6.80 -9.26 2.66
N LYS A 172 7.29 -9.78 1.53
CA LYS A 172 8.65 -9.50 1.08
C LYS A 172 8.70 -8.01 0.72
N ALA A 173 9.50 -7.23 1.43
CA ALA A 173 9.72 -5.82 1.14
C ALA A 173 11.01 -5.64 0.34
N ASP A 174 11.05 -4.63 -0.52
CA ASP A 174 12.25 -4.24 -1.26
C ASP A 174 13.15 -3.36 -0.40
N PHE A 175 12.55 -2.53 0.46
CA PHE A 175 13.24 -1.74 1.48
C PHE A 175 12.56 -1.91 2.84
N VAL A 176 13.38 -1.90 3.91
CA VAL A 176 12.90 -1.91 5.29
C VAL A 176 13.46 -0.67 5.98
N ILE A 177 12.57 0.19 6.47
CA ILE A 177 12.91 1.41 7.21
C ILE A 177 12.56 1.21 8.68
N HIS A 178 13.51 1.51 9.55
CA HIS A 178 13.37 1.45 10.99
C HIS A 178 13.03 2.84 11.53
N ASN A 179 11.77 3.06 11.86
CA ASN A 179 11.27 4.29 12.44
C ASN A 179 11.44 4.28 13.97
N ASP A 180 12.68 4.43 14.43
CA ASP A 180 13.08 4.43 15.85
C ASP A 180 13.78 5.72 16.29
N ALA A 181 13.95 6.68 15.38
CA ALA A 181 14.60 7.96 15.60
C ALA A 181 13.60 9.13 15.40
N SER A 182 14.06 10.23 14.77
CA SER A 182 13.24 11.40 14.48
C SER A 182 12.46 11.24 13.16
N VAL A 183 11.48 12.12 12.95
CA VAL A 183 10.71 12.13 11.69
C VAL A 183 11.56 12.56 10.50
N GLU A 184 12.56 13.41 10.73
CA GLU A 184 13.54 13.82 9.73
C GLU A 184 14.39 12.63 9.27
N GLN A 185 14.76 11.74 10.18
CA GLN A 185 15.48 10.52 9.82
C GLN A 185 14.59 9.59 8.99
N LEU A 186 13.32 9.42 9.36
CA LEU A 186 12.35 8.66 8.55
C LEU A 186 12.26 9.23 7.11
N TYR A 187 12.29 10.55 6.96
CA TYR A 187 12.27 11.20 5.64
C TYR A 187 13.55 10.97 4.85
N ALA A 188 14.72 11.04 5.50
CA ALA A 188 16.00 10.73 4.87
C ALA A 188 16.06 9.27 4.38
N ASP A 189 15.62 8.32 5.22
CA ASP A 189 15.60 6.89 4.85
C ASP A 189 14.64 6.61 3.69
N LEU A 190 13.51 7.33 3.63
CA LEU A 190 12.58 7.27 2.49
C LEU A 190 13.24 7.80 1.22
N ASP A 191 14.00 8.89 1.32
CA ASP A 191 14.71 9.47 0.18
C ASP A 191 15.76 8.50 -0.37
N ASP A 192 16.52 7.86 0.52
CA ASP A 192 17.54 6.87 0.15
C ASP A 192 16.92 5.65 -0.54
N ALA A 193 15.80 5.14 -0.02
CA ALA A 193 15.05 4.05 -0.65
C ALA A 193 14.55 4.43 -2.05
N MET A 194 14.02 5.66 -2.21
CA MET A 194 13.56 6.16 -3.50
C MET A 194 14.70 6.37 -4.50
N ALA A 195 15.83 6.92 -4.05
CA ALA A 195 17.02 7.10 -4.89
C ALA A 195 17.57 5.77 -5.39
N ALA A 196 17.67 4.76 -4.50
CA ALA A 196 18.08 3.41 -4.86
C ALA A 196 17.12 2.76 -5.86
N HIS A 197 15.81 2.93 -5.67
CA HIS A 197 14.80 2.44 -6.61
C HIS A 197 14.94 3.08 -7.99
N PHE A 198 15.03 4.41 -8.08
CA PHE A 198 15.17 5.10 -9.37
C PHE A 198 16.45 4.72 -10.11
N LYS A 199 17.57 4.54 -9.39
CA LYS A 199 18.81 4.06 -10.00
C LYS A 199 18.64 2.67 -10.62
N LYS A 200 17.95 1.75 -9.93
CA LYS A 200 17.65 0.41 -10.43
C LYS A 200 16.76 0.46 -11.68
N VAL A 201 15.69 1.26 -11.65
CA VAL A 201 14.78 1.44 -12.79
C VAL A 201 15.53 1.97 -14.02
N GLN A 202 16.42 2.96 -13.84
CA GLN A 202 17.26 3.48 -14.92
C GLN A 202 18.14 2.37 -15.51
N GLN A 203 18.88 1.62 -14.69
CA GLN A 203 19.75 0.54 -15.15
C GLN A 203 18.99 -0.52 -15.96
N THR A 204 17.84 -1.00 -15.44
CA THR A 204 17.00 -1.98 -16.15
C THR A 204 16.42 -1.45 -17.47
N SER A 205 16.22 -0.13 -17.58
CA SER A 205 15.74 0.51 -18.82
C SER A 205 16.84 0.58 -19.88
N PHE A 206 18.11 0.66 -19.48
CA PHE A 206 19.26 0.67 -20.39
C PHE A 206 19.65 -0.73 -20.87
N ASP A 207 19.59 -1.74 -20.01
CA ASP A 207 19.99 -3.11 -20.35
C ASP A 207 18.94 -3.86 -21.22
N GLY A 208 17.72 -3.33 -21.30
CA GLY A 208 16.56 -3.99 -21.92
C GLY A 208 16.22 -3.62 -23.36
N SER A 209 17.05 -2.87 -24.12
CA SER A 209 16.68 -2.51 -25.50
C SER A 209 17.81 -2.60 -26.54
N PRO A 210 17.59 -3.25 -27.71
CA PRO A 210 18.46 -3.12 -28.89
C PRO A 210 18.55 -1.68 -29.44
N LYS A 211 17.70 -0.76 -28.93
CA LYS A 211 17.69 0.66 -29.29
C LYS A 211 18.65 1.51 -28.45
N ALA A 212 19.24 0.98 -27.38
CA ALA A 212 20.23 1.70 -26.56
C ALA A 212 21.56 1.96 -27.32
N ALA A 213 21.90 1.13 -28.30
CA ALA A 213 23.09 1.34 -29.15
C ALA A 213 22.97 2.58 -30.06
N GLY A 214 21.75 2.96 -30.47
CA GLY A 214 21.52 4.13 -31.33
C GLY A 214 21.64 5.47 -30.59
N ALA A 215 21.31 5.51 -29.30
CA ALA A 215 21.41 6.72 -28.49
C ALA A 215 22.85 7.06 -28.10
N ALA A 216 23.72 6.06 -27.94
CA ALA A 216 25.14 6.26 -27.67
C ALA A 216 25.91 6.84 -28.87
N VAL A 217 25.51 6.51 -30.10
CA VAL A 217 26.11 7.06 -31.34
C VAL A 217 25.64 8.50 -31.59
N GLY A 218 24.40 8.84 -31.22
CA GLY A 218 23.85 10.19 -31.36
C GLY A 218 24.52 11.24 -30.45
N LEU A 219 24.92 10.88 -29.23
CA LEU A 219 25.65 11.79 -28.34
C LEU A 219 27.11 12.02 -28.78
N ALA A 220 27.76 11.00 -29.37
CA ALA A 220 29.16 11.11 -29.83
C ALA A 220 29.32 11.99 -31.08
N LEU A 221 28.30 12.04 -31.96
CA LEU A 221 28.32 12.92 -33.16
C LEU A 221 28.01 14.38 -32.83
N ALA A 222 27.21 14.65 -31.80
CA ALA A 222 26.92 16.02 -31.35
C ALA A 222 28.13 16.71 -30.68
N SER A 223 29.08 15.94 -30.13
CA SER A 223 30.34 16.47 -29.58
C SER A 223 31.43 16.74 -30.62
N VAL A 224 31.24 16.34 -31.88
CA VAL A 224 32.24 16.54 -32.95
C VAL A 224 31.86 17.69 -33.90
N VAL A 225 30.58 18.07 -33.96
CA VAL A 225 30.08 19.13 -34.88
C VAL A 225 29.95 20.50 -34.18
N GLY A 226 30.37 20.62 -32.92
CA GLY A 226 30.45 21.89 -32.19
C GLY A 226 31.86 22.50 -32.22
N LEU A 227 32.29 23.01 -33.38
CA LEU A 227 33.38 23.97 -33.57
C LEU A 227 32.87 25.14 -34.42
#